data_AF-A0A397G7X9-F1
#
_entry.id   AF-A0A397G7X9-F1
#
_cell.length_a   1.000
_cell.length_b   1.000
_cell.length_c   1.000
_cell.angle_alpha   90.00
_cell.angle_beta   90.00
_cell.angle_gamma   90.00
#
_symmetry.space_group_name_H-M   'P 1'
#
loop_
_entity.id
_entity.type
_entity.pdbx_description
1 polymer ?
#
loop_
_entity_poly.entity_id
_entity_poly.type
_entity_poly.pdbx_seq_one_letter_code
_entity_poly.pdbx_strand_id
1 'polypeptide(L)'
;MDNRNIYDLMILANELEFEELSEKLENHLIESKLLLLFLNPQSSLLENESALTSVLKRDDLQTKESEIWDYLIKWGITQNSTLPEKLEDWSDENIMTLKTTLQQCLPLIRYFHIPNSDIVYKIKPYKKILDKRLWNDLKLYLMLPNQPVESTILPP
;
A
#
# COMPACT_ATOMS: atom_id res chain seq x y z
N MET A 1 -6.23 26.09 1.59
CA MET A 1 -5.06 26.17 2.49
C MET A 1 -3.93 25.46 1.76
N ASP A 2 -2.79 26.12 1.56
CA ASP A 2 -1.65 25.56 0.81
C ASP A 2 -0.97 24.45 1.65
N ASN A 3 -0.47 23.39 1.02
CA ASN A 3 0.27 22.31 1.71
C ASN A 3 1.50 22.86 2.45
N ARG A 4 2.10 23.93 1.93
CA ARG A 4 3.21 24.64 2.58
C ARG A 4 2.80 25.21 3.95
N ASN A 5 1.58 25.75 4.07
CA ASN A 5 1.07 26.30 5.32
C ASN A 5 0.77 25.19 6.36
N ILE A 6 0.42 23.98 5.93
CA ILE A 6 0.19 22.84 6.84
C ILE A 6 1.51 22.31 7.41
N TYR A 7 2.57 22.24 6.60
CA TYR A 7 3.91 21.85 7.08
C TYR A 7 4.45 22.84 8.12
N ASP A 8 4.33 24.14 7.85
CA ASP A 8 4.77 25.17 8.81
C ASP A 8 3.99 25.08 10.13
N LEU A 9 2.67 24.83 10.06
CA LEU A 9 1.83 24.61 11.25
C LEU A 9 2.19 23.32 12.01
N MET A 10 2.57 22.25 11.31
CA MET A 10 3.00 20.99 11.93
C MET A 10 4.31 21.16 12.69
N ILE A 11 5.30 21.85 12.09
CA ILE A 11 6.58 22.15 12.74
C ILE A 11 6.34 22.98 14.00
N LEU A 12 5.55 24.04 13.90
CA LEU A 12 5.22 24.91 15.04
C LEU A 12 4.43 24.16 16.13
N ALA A 13 3.49 23.28 15.77
CA ALA A 13 2.75 22.48 16.74
C ALA A 13 3.69 21.53 17.51
N ASN A 14 4.66 20.92 16.82
CA ASN A 14 5.65 20.05 17.44
C ASN A 14 6.64 20.83 18.33
N GLU A 15 7.12 21.99 17.89
CA GLU A 15 7.98 22.88 18.68
C GLU A 15 7.30 23.42 19.94
N LEU A 16 5.97 23.55 19.92
CA LEU A 16 5.15 24.01 21.05
C LEU A 16 4.56 22.87 21.89
N GLU A 17 4.99 21.63 21.67
CA GLU A 17 4.53 20.42 22.39
C GLU A 17 3.01 20.17 22.28
N PHE A 18 2.36 20.65 21.22
CA PHE A 18 0.96 20.34 20.90
C PHE A 18 0.84 18.99 20.18
N GLU A 19 1.15 17.91 20.88
CA GLU A 19 1.21 16.55 20.33
C GLU A 19 -0.08 16.15 19.59
N GLU A 20 -1.26 16.38 20.18
CA GLU A 20 -2.55 16.02 19.57
C GLU A 20 -2.82 16.79 18.26
N LEU A 21 -2.40 18.06 18.19
CA LEU A 21 -2.56 18.86 16.98
C LEU A 21 -1.57 18.43 15.90
N SER A 22 -0.32 18.15 16.30
CA SER A 22 0.72 17.63 15.41
C SER A 22 0.27 16.32 14.75
N GLU A 23 -0.24 15.37 15.55
CA GLU A 23 -0.77 14.10 15.06
C GLU A 23 -1.95 14.30 14.09
N LYS A 24 -2.91 15.17 14.43
CA LYS A 24 -4.04 15.49 13.54
C LYS A 24 -3.60 16.11 12.21
N LEU A 25 -2.60 16.99 12.24
CA LEU A 25 -2.06 17.63 11.02
C LEU A 25 -1.30 16.63 10.16
N GLU A 26 -0.50 15.75 10.78
CA GLU A 26 0.22 14.68 10.08
C GLU A 26 -0.76 13.69 9.44
N ASN A 27 -1.82 13.31 10.14
CA ASN A 27 -2.90 12.46 9.63
C ASN A 27 -3.60 13.09 8.43
N HIS A 28 -4.00 14.35 8.55
CA HIS A 28 -4.63 15.08 7.44
C HIS A 28 -3.68 15.21 6.23
N LEU A 29 -2.38 15.38 6.48
CA LEU A 29 -1.40 15.46 5.40
C LEU A 29 -1.17 14.10 4.72
N ILE A 30 -1.15 13.01 5.48
CA ILE A 30 -1.06 11.64 4.94
C ILE A 30 -2.33 11.27 4.17
N GLU A 31 -3.53 11.53 4.70
CA GLU A 31 -4.78 11.27 4.00
C GLU A 31 -4.91 12.10 2.72
N SER A 32 -4.60 13.40 2.78
CA SER A 32 -4.62 14.26 1.59
C SER A 32 -3.56 13.84 0.57
N LYS A 33 -2.39 13.38 1.01
CA LYS A 33 -1.34 12.85 0.13
C LYS A 33 -1.77 11.51 -0.47
N LEU A 34 -2.36 10.59 0.29
CA LEU A 34 -3.00 9.37 -0.21
C LEU A 34 -4.07 9.69 -1.25
N LEU A 35 -4.96 10.65 -0.98
CA LEU A 35 -5.95 11.13 -1.94
C LEU A 35 -5.31 11.68 -3.22
N LEU A 36 -4.29 12.53 -3.09
CA LEU A 36 -3.56 13.09 -4.23
C LEU A 36 -2.79 12.00 -5.01
N LEU A 37 -2.31 10.96 -4.34
CA LEU A 37 -1.66 9.80 -4.95
C LEU A 37 -2.65 8.92 -5.71
N PHE A 38 -3.86 8.72 -5.17
CA PHE A 38 -4.96 8.05 -5.88
C PHE A 38 -5.37 8.81 -7.15
N LEU A 39 -5.33 10.14 -7.09
CA LEU A 39 -5.65 11.01 -8.22
C LEU A 39 -4.49 11.17 -9.21
N ASN A 40 -3.24 11.03 -8.75
CA ASN A 40 -2.04 11.17 -9.59
C ASN A 40 -0.89 10.23 -9.14
N PRO A 41 -0.88 8.97 -9.63
CA PRO A 41 0.16 7.99 -9.32
C PRO A 41 1.56 8.35 -9.84
N GLN A 42 1.65 9.32 -10.76
CA GLN A 42 2.90 9.83 -11.32
C GLN A 42 3.47 11.00 -10.50
N SER A 43 2.78 11.42 -9.44
CA SER A 43 3.31 12.46 -8.57
C SER A 43 4.55 11.93 -7.85
N SER A 44 5.67 12.65 -7.99
CA SER A 44 6.97 12.39 -7.36
C SER A 44 6.96 12.51 -5.82
N LEU A 45 5.77 12.43 -5.20
CA LEU A 45 5.55 12.78 -3.80
C LEU A 45 5.97 11.67 -2.83
N LEU A 46 6.15 10.44 -3.30
CA LEU A 46 6.80 9.36 -2.57
C LEU A 46 7.87 8.69 -3.44
N GLU A 47 9.08 9.21 -3.36
CA GLU A 47 10.26 8.62 -4.00
C GLU A 47 10.82 7.43 -3.20
N ASN A 48 10.27 7.14 -2.02
CA ASN A 48 10.85 6.17 -1.08
C ASN A 48 9.81 5.18 -0.54
N GLU A 49 10.14 3.89 -0.65
CA GLU A 49 9.38 2.78 -0.05
C GLU A 49 9.19 2.97 1.46
N SER A 50 10.17 3.57 2.17
CA SER A 50 10.09 3.76 3.62
C SER A 50 8.91 4.64 4.06
N ALA A 51 8.62 5.71 3.32
CA ALA A 51 7.48 6.57 3.58
C ALA A 51 6.15 5.89 3.24
N LEU A 52 6.15 4.86 2.38
CA LEU A 52 4.99 3.98 2.21
C LEU A 52 4.81 3.05 3.39
N THR A 53 5.89 2.48 3.91
CA THR A 53 5.79 1.56 5.06
C THR A 53 5.22 2.24 6.31
N SER A 54 5.51 3.52 6.55
CA SER A 54 4.92 4.25 7.68
C SER A 54 3.42 4.46 7.52
N VAL A 55 2.97 4.74 6.28
CA VAL A 55 1.56 4.88 5.96
C VAL A 55 0.83 3.53 6.07
N LEU A 56 1.40 2.44 5.54
CA LEU A 56 0.78 1.11 5.59
C LEU A 56 0.67 0.51 6.99
N LYS A 57 1.51 0.94 7.95
CA LYS A 57 1.46 0.49 9.35
C LYS A 57 0.33 1.10 10.16
N ARG A 58 -0.38 2.08 9.61
CA ARG A 58 -1.43 2.80 10.32
C ARG A 58 -2.78 2.08 10.23
N ASP A 59 -3.42 1.89 11.37
CA ASP A 59 -4.76 1.28 11.50
C ASP A 59 -5.89 2.34 11.41
N ASP A 60 -5.57 3.62 11.48
CA ASP A 60 -6.55 4.71 11.55
C ASP A 60 -7.00 5.25 10.18
N LEU A 61 -6.35 4.83 9.10
CA LEU A 61 -6.65 5.27 7.74
C LEU A 61 -7.99 4.70 7.25
N GLN A 62 -8.92 5.56 6.86
CA GLN A 62 -10.25 5.18 6.35
C GLN A 62 -10.23 4.68 4.88
N THR A 63 -9.15 4.02 4.46
CA THR A 63 -8.95 3.57 3.07
C THR A 63 -9.13 2.06 2.95
N LYS A 64 -9.78 1.58 1.89
CA LYS A 64 -9.95 0.14 1.68
C LYS A 64 -8.61 -0.51 1.32
N GLU A 65 -8.31 -1.67 1.90
CA GLU A 65 -7.10 -2.46 1.56
C GLU A 65 -6.97 -2.78 0.07
N SER A 66 -8.08 -2.97 -0.64
CA SER A 66 -8.06 -3.15 -2.09
C SER A 66 -7.58 -1.91 -2.86
N GLU A 67 -7.88 -0.70 -2.35
CA GLU A 67 -7.43 0.56 -2.95
C GLU A 67 -5.94 0.77 -2.64
N ILE A 68 -5.52 0.47 -1.40
CA ILE A 68 -4.10 0.45 -1.01
C ILE A 68 -3.30 -0.48 -1.94
N TRP A 69 -3.80 -1.68 -2.24
CA TRP A 69 -3.17 -2.59 -3.19
C TRP A 69 -3.03 -2.00 -4.60
N ASP A 70 -4.13 -1.44 -5.15
CA ASP A 70 -4.10 -0.84 -6.49
C ASP A 70 -3.06 0.28 -6.57
N TYR A 71 -2.94 1.08 -5.51
CA TYR A 71 -1.93 2.11 -5.41
C TYR A 71 -0.53 1.50 -5.35
N LEU A 72 -0.29 0.50 -4.50
CA LEU A 72 1.03 -0.10 -4.31
C LEU A 72 1.58 -0.68 -5.62
N ILE A 73 0.73 -1.36 -6.39
CA ILE A 73 1.09 -1.90 -7.71
C ILE A 73 1.43 -0.78 -8.69
N LYS A 74 0.59 0.26 -8.77
CA LYS A 74 0.86 1.41 -9.65
C LYS A 74 2.19 2.08 -9.28
N TRP A 75 2.41 2.34 -8.00
CA TRP A 75 3.65 2.93 -7.51
C TRP A 75 4.87 2.04 -7.82
N GLY A 76 4.78 0.75 -7.56
CA GLY A 76 5.86 -0.19 -7.88
C GLY A 76 6.19 -0.21 -9.38
N ILE A 77 5.19 -0.08 -10.26
CA ILE A 77 5.40 0.01 -11.71
C ILE A 77 6.04 1.35 -12.09
N THR A 78 5.63 2.48 -11.51
CA THR A 78 6.21 3.80 -11.83
C THR A 78 7.67 3.92 -11.40
N GLN A 79 8.08 3.24 -10.32
CA GLN A 79 9.50 3.16 -9.93
C GLN A 79 10.36 2.35 -10.90
N ASN A 80 9.75 1.52 -11.74
CA ASN A 80 10.44 0.61 -12.65
C ASN A 80 10.00 0.88 -14.09
N SER A 81 10.41 2.03 -14.62
CA SER A 81 9.99 2.55 -15.94
C SER A 81 10.34 1.64 -17.14
N THR A 82 11.16 0.62 -16.94
CA THR A 82 11.51 -0.39 -17.94
C THR A 82 10.54 -1.57 -18.00
N LEU A 83 9.57 -1.65 -17.07
CA LEU A 83 8.57 -2.71 -17.07
C LEU A 83 7.61 -2.56 -18.26
N PRO A 84 7.21 -3.68 -18.90
CA PRO A 84 6.18 -3.65 -19.91
C PRO A 84 4.85 -3.13 -19.35
N GLU A 85 4.08 -2.40 -20.17
CA GLU A 85 2.77 -1.87 -19.77
C GLU A 85 1.75 -3.00 -19.49
N LYS A 86 1.79 -4.06 -20.31
CA LYS A 86 0.88 -5.21 -20.16
C LYS A 86 1.53 -6.28 -19.32
N LEU A 87 0.83 -6.73 -18.29
CA LEU A 87 1.28 -7.81 -17.40
C LEU A 87 1.54 -9.13 -18.13
N GLU A 88 0.85 -9.37 -19.26
CA GLU A 88 1.04 -10.55 -20.13
C GLU A 88 2.44 -10.63 -20.73
N ASP A 89 3.10 -9.49 -20.91
CA ASP A 89 4.44 -9.38 -21.50
C ASP A 89 5.56 -9.49 -20.45
N TRP A 90 5.22 -9.68 -19.17
CA TRP A 90 6.21 -9.69 -18.08
C TRP A 90 6.99 -11.00 -18.03
N SER A 91 8.31 -10.87 -18.08
CA SER A 91 9.23 -11.95 -17.75
C SER A 91 9.29 -12.22 -16.24
N ASP A 92 9.87 -13.34 -15.84
CA ASP A 92 10.12 -13.62 -14.42
C ASP A 92 11.08 -12.59 -13.79
N GLU A 93 11.97 -11.98 -14.57
CA GLU A 93 12.81 -10.87 -14.13
C GLU A 93 11.96 -9.62 -13.85
N ASN A 94 11.01 -9.27 -14.72
CA ASN A 94 10.10 -8.14 -14.50
C ASN A 94 9.29 -8.31 -13.21
N ILE A 95 8.80 -9.54 -12.96
CA ILE A 95 8.09 -9.89 -11.73
C ILE A 95 9.00 -9.75 -10.52
N MET A 96 10.25 -10.22 -10.61
CA MET A 96 11.21 -10.13 -9.50
C MET A 96 11.60 -8.68 -9.20
N THR A 97 11.73 -7.84 -10.23
CA THR A 97 11.95 -6.40 -10.10
C THR A 97 10.84 -5.76 -9.28
N LEU A 98 9.56 -5.96 -9.66
CA LEU A 98 8.43 -5.44 -8.89
C LEU A 98 8.40 -5.99 -7.46
N LYS A 99 8.63 -7.30 -7.28
CA LYS A 99 8.68 -7.92 -5.95
C LYS A 99 9.74 -7.27 -5.06
N THR A 100 10.91 -6.97 -5.61
CA THR A 100 12.02 -6.35 -4.87
C THR A 100 11.69 -4.91 -4.48
N THR A 101 11.06 -4.14 -5.38
CA THR A 101 10.63 -2.76 -5.12
C THR A 101 9.56 -2.66 -4.03
N LEU A 102 8.73 -3.68 -3.87
CA LEU A 102 7.61 -3.68 -2.91
C LEU A 102 7.88 -4.53 -1.67
N GLN A 103 9.10 -5.04 -1.48
CA GLN A 103 9.40 -6.09 -0.51
C GLN A 103 9.08 -5.72 0.93
N GLN A 104 9.18 -4.45 1.31
CA GLN A 104 8.88 -3.96 2.67
C GLN A 104 7.39 -3.64 2.83
N CYS A 105 6.71 -3.33 1.74
CA CYS A 105 5.29 -3.00 1.73
C CYS A 105 4.40 -4.26 1.69
N LEU A 106 4.79 -5.28 0.92
CA LEU A 106 4.00 -6.50 0.73
C LEU A 106 3.59 -7.19 2.05
N PRO A 107 4.45 -7.28 3.09
CA PRO A 107 4.07 -7.88 4.39
C PRO A 107 3.11 -7.02 5.22
N LEU A 108 2.93 -5.75 4.87
CA LEU A 108 2.09 -4.79 5.61
C LEU A 108 0.66 -4.73 5.05
N ILE A 109 0.40 -5.35 3.90
CA ILE A 109 -0.94 -5.39 3.31
C ILE A 109 -1.81 -6.38 4.08
N ARG A 110 -3.02 -5.96 4.45
CA ARG A 110 -3.96 -6.79 5.21
C ARG A 110 -4.82 -7.64 4.26
N TYR A 111 -4.20 -8.59 3.56
CA TYR A 111 -4.83 -9.34 2.46
C TYR A 111 -6.19 -9.98 2.81
N PHE A 112 -6.39 -10.43 4.05
CA PHE A 112 -7.64 -11.07 4.48
C PHE A 112 -8.80 -10.09 4.72
N HIS A 113 -8.51 -8.78 4.74
CA HIS A 113 -9.50 -7.70 4.74
C HIS A 113 -9.87 -7.22 3.33
N ILE A 114 -9.23 -7.76 2.29
CA ILE A 114 -9.57 -7.46 0.89
C ILE A 114 -10.80 -8.29 0.49
N PRO A 115 -11.82 -7.68 -0.14
CA PRO A 115 -12.98 -8.43 -0.64
C PRO A 115 -12.58 -9.56 -1.58
N ASN A 116 -13.26 -10.71 -1.50
CA ASN A 116 -12.95 -11.89 -2.31
C ASN A 116 -12.91 -11.60 -3.83
N SER A 117 -13.80 -10.73 -4.32
CA SER A 117 -13.79 -10.26 -5.71
C SER A 117 -12.45 -9.63 -6.07
N ASP A 118 -11.93 -8.77 -5.20
CA ASP A 118 -10.73 -7.99 -5.42
C ASP A 118 -9.48 -8.87 -5.29
N ILE A 119 -9.50 -9.90 -4.44
CA ILE A 119 -8.46 -10.94 -4.44
C ILE A 119 -8.37 -11.62 -5.83
N VAL A 120 -9.52 -11.94 -6.43
CA VAL A 120 -9.56 -12.62 -7.74
C VAL A 120 -9.17 -11.69 -8.90
N TYR A 121 -9.63 -10.45 -8.92
CA TYR A 121 -9.43 -9.54 -10.05
C TYR A 121 -8.16 -8.69 -9.94
N LYS A 122 -7.73 -8.33 -8.72
CA LYS A 122 -6.61 -7.40 -8.49
C LYS A 122 -5.36 -8.08 -7.94
N ILE A 123 -5.50 -9.04 -7.02
CA ILE A 123 -4.33 -9.71 -6.39
C ILE A 123 -3.81 -10.85 -7.26
N LYS A 124 -4.70 -11.75 -7.72
CA LYS A 124 -4.36 -12.95 -8.48
C LYS A 124 -3.45 -12.71 -9.71
N PRO A 125 -3.62 -11.63 -10.51
CA PRO A 125 -2.71 -11.36 -11.63
C PRO A 125 -1.25 -11.27 -11.20
N TYR A 126 -0.99 -10.69 -10.01
CA TYR A 126 0.35 -10.48 -9.46
C TYR A 126 0.79 -11.57 -8.49
N LYS A 127 0.07 -12.69 -8.35
CA LYS A 127 0.33 -13.75 -7.36
C LYS A 127 1.79 -14.22 -7.25
N LYS A 128 2.59 -14.08 -8.32
CA LYS A 128 4.01 -14.47 -8.35
C LYS A 128 4.90 -13.56 -7.48
N ILE A 129 4.50 -12.32 -7.17
CA ILE A 129 5.25 -11.45 -6.25
C ILE A 129 5.02 -11.83 -4.78
N LEU A 130 3.91 -12.52 -4.49
CA LEU A 130 3.54 -12.94 -3.14
C LEU A 130 4.32 -14.19 -2.70
N ASP A 131 4.46 -14.35 -1.39
CA ASP A 131 4.98 -15.61 -0.86
C ASP A 131 4.03 -16.77 -1.13
N LYS A 132 4.61 -17.92 -1.47
CA LYS A 132 3.84 -19.12 -1.86
C LYS A 132 2.85 -19.55 -0.77
N ARG A 133 3.23 -19.40 0.50
CA ARG A 133 2.39 -19.70 1.67
C ARG A 133 1.17 -18.77 1.71
N LEU A 134 1.40 -17.46 1.63
CA LEU A 134 0.34 -16.45 1.59
C LEU A 134 -0.63 -16.71 0.44
N TRP A 135 -0.13 -16.96 -0.77
CA TRP A 135 -1.01 -17.25 -1.91
C TRP A 135 -1.83 -18.53 -1.71
N ASN A 136 -1.27 -19.55 -1.06
CA ASN A 136 -2.01 -20.77 -0.74
C ASN A 136 -3.14 -20.51 0.26
N ASP A 137 -2.87 -19.72 1.30
CA ASP A 137 -3.87 -19.36 2.30
C ASP A 137 -4.97 -18.47 1.73
N LEU A 138 -4.63 -17.53 0.84
CA LEU A 138 -5.64 -16.72 0.14
C LEU A 138 -6.56 -17.58 -0.73
N LYS A 139 -6.03 -18.60 -1.41
CA LYS A 139 -6.88 -19.56 -2.14
C LYS A 139 -7.77 -20.34 -1.20
N LEU A 140 -7.25 -20.78 -0.04
CA LEU A 140 -8.04 -21.50 0.95
C LEU A 140 -9.17 -20.61 1.47
N TYR A 141 -8.85 -19.37 1.84
CA TYR A 141 -9.80 -18.37 2.32
C TYR A 141 -10.92 -18.08 1.29
N LEU A 142 -10.58 -17.99 0.00
CA LEU A 142 -11.56 -17.83 -1.07
C LEU A 142 -12.54 -19.01 -1.18
N MET A 143 -12.11 -20.23 -0.84
CA MET A 143 -12.92 -21.45 -0.91
C MET A 143 -13.68 -21.73 0.40
N LEU A 144 -13.02 -21.48 1.53
CA LEU A 144 -13.44 -21.84 2.89
C LEU A 144 -13.05 -20.70 3.85
N PRO A 145 -13.79 -19.59 3.90
CA PRO A 145 -13.40 -18.37 4.61
C PRO A 145 -13.28 -18.53 6.15
N ASN A 146 -13.80 -19.63 6.70
CA ASN A 146 -13.76 -19.91 8.14
C ASN A 146 -12.65 -20.90 8.55
N GLN A 147 -11.76 -21.29 7.63
CA GLN A 147 -10.66 -22.19 7.98
C GLN A 147 -9.46 -21.43 8.52
N PRO A 148 -8.71 -22.05 9.46
CA PRO A 148 -7.48 -21.48 9.95
C PRO A 148 -6.48 -21.36 8.81
N VAL A 149 -5.85 -20.19 8.70
CA VAL A 149 -4.75 -19.94 7.78
C VAL A 149 -3.44 -19.91 8.54
N GLU A 150 -2.37 -20.19 7.82
CA GLU A 150 -1.02 -20.31 8.35
C GLU A 150 -0.24 -18.98 8.31
N SER A 151 -0.68 -18.07 7.46
CA SER A 151 -0.15 -16.72 7.28
C SER A 151 -0.56 -15.81 8.44
N THR A 152 0.30 -14.84 8.75
CA THR A 152 -0.01 -13.80 9.72
C THR A 152 -1.19 -12.97 9.22
N ILE A 153 -2.26 -12.92 10.01
CA ILE A 153 -3.39 -12.02 9.79
C ILE A 153 -3.09 -10.73 10.55
N LEU A 154 -2.97 -9.62 9.82
CA LEU A 154 -2.82 -8.29 10.41
C LEU A 154 -4.19 -7.79 10.92
N PRO A 155 -4.24 -7.05 12.04
CA PRO A 155 -5.47 -6.43 12.52
C PRO A 155 -5.98 -5.38 11.53
N PRO A 156 -7.30 -5.09 11.51
CA PRO A 156 -7.87 -4.02 10.69
C PRO A 156 -7.38 -2.64 11.12
#